data_AF-R6C7G1-F1
#
_entry.id   AF-R6C7G1-F1
#
_cell.length_a   1.000
_cell.length_b   1.000
_cell.length_c   1.000
_cell.angle_alpha   90.00
_cell.angle_beta   90.00
_cell.angle_gamma   90.00
#
_symmetry.space_group_name_H-M   'P 1'
#
loop_
_entity.id
_entity.type
_entity.pdbx_description
1 polymer ?
#
loop_
_entity_poly.entity_id
_entity_poly.type
_entity_poly.pdbx_seq_one_letter_code
_entity_poly.pdbx_strand_id
1 'polypeptide(L)'
;MRPTDRLVGLKVVEWKNPSLGESINIEKVRNAYISARENAAEESIFRQLRLNQWVKQSTRWMQMDKWDACAFPVNEEELIGRTCYGGLDLSSTLDITVFVLVFPLRNDEEKELMKLTLEERIAHGGHKVLRWMMDNVYVRQDTAGNIKMDKEKSTEKIDAAVATVMELDRAIRNQGSEGSVYDGRGILVFLRKKTSLADGEV
;
A
#
# COMPACT_ATOMS: atom_id res chain seq x y z
N MET A 1 -0.15 -4.78 -18.36
CA MET A 1 1.22 -5.03 -18.86
C MET A 1 2.17 -4.26 -17.96
N ARG A 2 2.89 -4.95 -17.06
CA ARG A 2 3.90 -4.34 -16.20
C ARG A 2 4.94 -3.60 -17.07
N PRO A 3 5.58 -2.53 -16.58
CA PRO A 3 6.77 -1.98 -17.24
C PRO A 3 7.90 -3.02 -17.37
N THR A 4 7.87 -4.07 -16.54
CA THR A 4 8.74 -5.26 -16.61
C THR A 4 8.26 -6.30 -17.65
N ASP A 5 6.98 -6.32 -18.03
CA ASP A 5 6.45 -7.26 -19.05
C ASP A 5 6.81 -6.85 -20.49
N ARG A 6 7.27 -5.61 -20.73
CA ARG A 6 7.84 -5.21 -22.03
C ARG A 6 9.31 -5.63 -22.20
N LEU A 7 9.91 -6.19 -21.16
CA LEU A 7 11.34 -6.50 -21.10
C LEU A 7 11.50 -7.99 -20.89
N VAL A 8 11.38 -8.75 -21.99
CA VAL A 8 11.79 -10.15 -22.03
C VAL A 8 13.26 -10.20 -21.60
N GLY A 9 13.51 -10.89 -20.48
CA GLY A 9 14.78 -10.95 -19.76
C GLY A 9 15.97 -11.35 -20.63
N LEU A 10 17.17 -11.03 -20.13
CA LEU A 10 18.51 -11.12 -20.77
C LEU A 10 18.87 -10.00 -21.76
N LYS A 11 18.10 -9.73 -22.82
CA LYS A 11 18.52 -8.77 -23.87
C LYS A 11 18.80 -7.35 -23.37
N VAL A 12 17.97 -6.87 -22.44
CA VAL A 12 18.09 -5.51 -21.87
C VAL A 12 19.26 -5.43 -20.90
N VAL A 13 19.56 -6.53 -20.21
CA VAL A 13 20.69 -6.62 -19.27
C VAL A 13 22.01 -6.66 -20.06
N GLU A 14 22.10 -7.46 -21.12
CA GLU A 14 23.26 -7.50 -22.02
C GLU A 14 23.55 -6.12 -22.62
N TRP A 15 22.52 -5.44 -23.13
CA TRP A 15 22.68 -4.11 -23.76
C TRP A 15 23.21 -3.04 -22.80
N LYS A 16 22.85 -3.12 -21.51
CA LYS A 16 23.29 -2.18 -20.47
C LYS A 16 24.56 -2.60 -19.75
N ASN A 17 25.05 -3.82 -19.97
CA ASN A 17 26.26 -4.36 -19.35
C ASN A 17 27.21 -4.88 -20.45
N PRO A 18 27.93 -4.00 -21.17
CA PRO A 18 28.72 -4.37 -22.35
C PRO A 18 29.84 -5.40 -22.09
N SER A 19 30.27 -5.55 -20.84
CA SER A 19 31.32 -6.50 -20.43
C SER A 19 30.78 -7.78 -19.76
N LEU A 20 29.49 -8.08 -19.96
CA LEU A 20 28.85 -9.31 -19.47
C LEU A 20 29.47 -10.53 -20.14
N GLY A 21 29.94 -11.49 -19.35
CA GLY A 21 30.64 -12.70 -19.83
C GLY A 21 32.17 -12.56 -19.90
N GLU A 22 32.70 -11.34 -19.98
CA GLU A 22 34.14 -11.06 -20.01
C GLU A 22 34.67 -10.71 -18.61
N SER A 23 34.29 -9.55 -18.08
CA SER A 23 34.69 -9.09 -16.74
C SER A 23 33.55 -9.21 -15.72
N ILE A 24 32.29 -9.25 -16.18
CA ILE A 24 31.10 -9.41 -15.34
C ILE A 24 30.58 -10.84 -15.50
N ASN A 25 30.71 -11.64 -14.45
CA ASN A 25 30.25 -13.03 -14.46
C ASN A 25 28.71 -13.11 -14.60
N ILE A 26 28.25 -13.85 -15.61
CA ILE A 26 26.83 -13.96 -15.96
C ILE A 26 26.00 -14.67 -14.88
N GLU A 27 26.57 -15.64 -14.18
CA GLU A 27 25.89 -16.37 -13.09
C GLU A 27 25.66 -15.46 -11.89
N LYS A 28 26.64 -14.60 -11.56
CA LYS A 28 26.47 -13.58 -10.51
C LYS A 28 25.35 -12.60 -10.85
N VAL A 29 25.23 -12.20 -12.12
CA VAL A 29 24.15 -11.30 -12.55
C VAL A 29 22.80 -12.01 -12.51
N ARG A 30 22.73 -13.29 -12.89
CA ARG A 30 21.51 -14.10 -12.79
C ARG A 30 21.07 -14.26 -11.33
N ASN A 31 21.98 -14.60 -10.42
CA ASN A 31 21.67 -14.73 -9.00
C ASN A 31 21.23 -13.40 -8.40
N ALA A 32 21.91 -12.30 -8.74
CA ALA A 32 21.49 -10.97 -8.31
C ALA A 32 20.11 -10.58 -8.87
N TYR A 33 19.77 -11.01 -10.08
CA TYR A 33 18.43 -10.80 -10.65
C TYR A 33 17.36 -11.60 -9.90
N ILE A 34 17.62 -12.88 -9.60
CA ILE A 34 16.68 -13.72 -8.83
C ILE A 34 16.47 -13.12 -7.43
N SER A 35 17.55 -12.74 -6.77
CA SER A 35 17.50 -12.16 -5.42
C SER A 35 16.80 -10.79 -5.40
N ALA A 36 17.10 -9.92 -6.36
CA ALA A 36 16.39 -8.65 -6.58
C ALA A 36 14.88 -8.83 -6.82
N ARG A 37 14.46 -9.97 -7.34
CA ARG A 37 13.04 -10.28 -7.58
C ARG A 37 12.27 -10.53 -6.29
N GLU A 38 12.97 -11.01 -5.26
CA GLU A 38 12.38 -11.38 -3.97
C GLU A 38 12.76 -10.38 -2.85
N ASN A 39 13.72 -9.47 -3.09
CA ASN A 39 14.18 -8.48 -2.11
C ASN A 39 14.20 -7.06 -2.67
N ALA A 40 13.37 -6.17 -2.10
CA ALA A 40 13.21 -4.79 -2.55
C ALA A 40 14.49 -3.92 -2.43
N ALA A 41 15.35 -4.19 -1.44
CA ALA A 41 16.62 -3.46 -1.30
C ALA A 41 17.60 -3.86 -2.41
N GLU A 42 17.63 -5.14 -2.75
CA GLU A 42 18.46 -5.67 -3.82
C GLU A 42 17.90 -5.30 -5.20
N GLU A 43 16.58 -5.15 -5.34
CA GLU A 43 15.96 -4.61 -6.55
C GLU A 43 16.48 -3.22 -6.89
N SER A 44 16.52 -2.33 -5.90
CA SER A 44 17.04 -0.97 -6.06
C SER A 44 18.52 -0.98 -6.48
N ILE A 45 19.34 -1.79 -5.81
CA ILE A 45 20.77 -1.95 -6.14
C ILE A 45 20.94 -2.52 -7.55
N PHE A 46 20.14 -3.52 -7.93
CA PHE A 46 20.20 -4.14 -9.25
C PHE A 46 19.80 -3.16 -10.35
N ARG A 47 18.73 -2.37 -10.13
CA ARG A 47 18.30 -1.31 -11.07
C ARG A 47 19.39 -0.26 -11.27
N GLN A 48 20.02 0.18 -10.18
CA GLN A 48 21.10 1.16 -10.23
C GLN A 48 22.34 0.60 -10.95
N LEU A 49 22.84 -0.56 -10.54
CA LEU A 49 24.12 -1.10 -10.99
C LEU A 49 24.04 -1.85 -12.33
N ARG A 50 22.91 -2.48 -12.64
CA ARG A 50 22.76 -3.38 -13.80
C ARG A 50 21.82 -2.85 -14.87
N LEU A 51 20.94 -1.92 -14.53
CA LEU A 51 20.01 -1.32 -15.49
C LEU A 51 20.24 0.18 -15.69
N ASN A 52 21.25 0.78 -15.06
CA ASN A 52 21.54 2.22 -15.11
C ASN A 52 20.27 3.06 -14.87
N GLN A 53 19.43 2.59 -13.95
CA GLN A 53 18.21 3.27 -13.52
C GLN A 53 18.49 3.92 -12.17
N TRP A 54 18.53 5.24 -12.14
CA TRP A 54 18.60 5.99 -10.90
C TRP A 54 17.31 5.76 -10.10
N VAL A 55 17.44 4.99 -9.03
CA VAL A 55 16.38 4.78 -8.05
C VAL A 55 16.67 5.67 -6.84
N LYS A 56 15.65 6.38 -6.34
CA LYS A 56 15.77 7.06 -5.05
C LYS A 56 15.99 5.98 -3.99
N GLN A 57 16.95 6.19 -3.09
CA GLN A 57 17.51 5.22 -2.14
C GLN A 57 16.53 4.74 -1.05
N SER A 58 15.22 4.80 -1.27
CA SER A 58 14.26 4.17 -0.38
C SER A 58 14.15 2.69 -0.75
N THR A 59 14.51 1.80 0.17
CA THR A 59 14.01 0.43 0.12
C THR A 59 12.49 0.53 0.10
N ARG A 60 11.87 0.14 -1.02
CA ARG A 60 10.41 0.12 -1.12
C ARG A 60 9.90 -0.87 -0.07
N TRP A 61 9.02 -0.40 0.81
CA TRP A 61 8.55 -1.23 1.92
C TRP A 61 7.71 -2.42 1.43
N MET A 62 7.00 -2.23 0.31
CA MET A 62 6.11 -3.23 -0.28
C MET A 62 6.57 -3.54 -1.70
N GLN A 63 6.58 -4.82 -2.04
CA GLN A 63 6.71 -5.26 -3.42
C GLN A 63 5.40 -4.98 -4.15
N MET A 64 5.40 -3.99 -5.05
CA MET A 64 4.16 -3.58 -5.71
C MET A 64 3.56 -4.65 -6.63
N ASP A 65 4.36 -5.59 -7.14
CA ASP A 65 3.83 -6.74 -7.89
C ASP A 65 2.99 -7.67 -6.98
N LYS A 66 3.37 -7.83 -5.70
CA LYS A 66 2.63 -8.60 -4.70
C LYS A 66 1.39 -7.85 -4.22
N TRP A 67 1.53 -6.55 -4.02
CA TRP A 67 0.38 -5.69 -3.78
C TRP A 67 -0.62 -5.78 -4.94
N ASP A 68 -0.17 -5.63 -6.18
CA ASP A 68 -1.06 -5.69 -7.34
C ASP A 68 -1.74 -7.05 -7.52
N ALA A 69 -1.13 -8.15 -7.08
CA ALA A 69 -1.77 -9.47 -7.04
C ALA A 69 -2.97 -9.52 -6.09
N CYS A 70 -3.00 -8.68 -5.05
CA CYS A 70 -4.08 -8.55 -4.08
C CYS A 70 -5.25 -7.65 -4.56
N ALA A 71 -5.26 -7.27 -5.84
CA ALA A 71 -6.32 -6.48 -6.46
C ALA A 71 -7.62 -7.28 -6.71
N PHE A 72 -7.91 -8.26 -5.86
CA PHE A 72 -9.15 -9.03 -5.92
C PHE A 72 -10.37 -8.11 -5.80
N PRO A 73 -11.45 -8.39 -6.57
CA PRO A 73 -12.68 -7.62 -6.47
C PRO A 73 -13.27 -7.75 -5.06
N VAL A 74 -13.77 -6.63 -4.53
CA VAL A 74 -14.47 -6.60 -3.24
C VAL A 74 -15.96 -6.62 -3.53
N ASN A 75 -16.65 -7.67 -3.08
CA ASN A 75 -18.10 -7.76 -3.19
C ASN A 75 -18.76 -7.08 -1.98
N GLU A 76 -19.37 -5.92 -2.19
CA GLU A 76 -20.00 -5.12 -1.13
C GLU A 76 -21.16 -5.87 -0.45
N GLU A 77 -21.90 -6.71 -1.18
CA GLU A 77 -23.02 -7.48 -0.62
C GLU A 77 -22.56 -8.47 0.45
N GLU A 78 -21.37 -9.07 0.28
CA GLU A 78 -20.76 -9.98 1.25
C GLU A 78 -20.24 -9.25 2.50
N LEU A 79 -20.11 -7.93 2.43
CA LEU A 79 -19.67 -7.08 3.53
C LEU A 79 -20.84 -6.60 4.41
N ILE A 80 -22.07 -6.67 3.90
CA ILE A 80 -23.26 -6.25 4.66
C ILE A 80 -23.39 -7.10 5.92
N GLY A 81 -23.53 -6.43 7.06
CA GLY A 81 -23.66 -7.07 8.37
C GLY A 81 -22.37 -7.65 8.94
N ARG A 82 -21.22 -7.50 8.26
CA ARG A 82 -19.92 -7.86 8.82
C ARG A 82 -19.36 -6.73 9.68
N THR A 83 -18.64 -7.11 10.74
CA THR A 83 -17.83 -6.17 11.51
C THR A 83 -16.79 -5.53 10.61
N CYS A 84 -16.74 -4.19 10.64
CA CYS A 84 -15.74 -3.41 9.93
C CYS A 84 -15.10 -2.41 10.87
N TYR A 85 -13.87 -2.05 10.56
CA TYR A 85 -13.09 -1.05 11.27
C TYR A 85 -12.84 0.09 10.31
N GLY A 86 -13.48 1.22 10.59
CA GLY A 86 -13.32 2.44 9.83
C GLY A 86 -12.30 3.37 10.47
N GLY A 87 -11.41 3.92 9.67
CA GLY A 87 -10.62 5.07 10.08
C GLY A 87 -10.68 6.17 9.04
N LEU A 88 -10.57 7.38 9.58
CA LEU A 88 -10.83 8.63 8.89
C LEU A 88 -9.68 9.56 9.19
N ASP A 89 -8.90 9.89 8.15
CA ASP A 89 -7.88 10.92 8.21
C ASP A 89 -8.42 12.17 7.51
N LEU A 90 -8.56 13.26 8.27
CA LEU A 90 -9.18 14.49 7.79
C LEU A 90 -8.11 15.45 7.27
N SER A 91 -8.31 15.93 6.04
CA SER A 91 -7.46 16.97 5.47
C SER A 91 -7.80 18.35 6.01
N SER A 92 -6.79 19.21 6.15
CA SER A 92 -6.98 20.63 6.45
C SER A 92 -7.15 21.47 5.18
N THR A 93 -6.06 21.86 4.53
CA THR A 93 -6.10 22.84 3.42
C THR A 93 -5.66 22.27 2.07
N LEU A 94 -4.64 21.40 2.05
CA LEU A 94 -4.04 20.84 0.81
C LEU A 94 -3.84 19.32 0.88
N ASP A 95 -4.36 18.68 1.93
CA ASP A 95 -4.25 17.25 2.14
C ASP A 95 -5.44 16.51 1.53
N ILE A 96 -5.32 15.19 1.40
CA ILE A 96 -6.41 14.33 0.95
C ILE A 96 -7.13 13.83 2.19
N THR A 97 -8.47 13.96 2.23
CA THR A 97 -9.27 13.26 3.23
C THR A 97 -9.39 11.79 2.82
N VAL A 98 -9.10 10.90 3.75
CA VAL A 98 -9.10 9.46 3.55
C VAL A 98 -10.10 8.83 4.48
N PHE A 99 -10.93 7.94 3.93
CA PHE A 99 -11.78 7.06 4.71
C PHE A 99 -11.50 5.62 4.27
N VAL A 100 -11.00 4.78 5.19
CA VAL A 100 -10.68 3.38 4.94
C VAL A 100 -11.58 2.51 5.81
N LEU A 101 -12.14 1.46 5.21
CA LEU A 101 -12.88 0.41 5.91
C LEU A 101 -12.11 -0.91 5.77
N VAL A 102 -11.75 -1.50 6.90
CA VAL A 102 -11.12 -2.82 6.97
C VAL A 102 -12.13 -3.84 7.49
N PHE A 103 -12.32 -4.91 6.72
CA PHE A 103 -13.18 -6.03 7.08
C PHE A 103 -12.31 -7.25 7.40
N PRO A 104 -12.16 -7.63 8.68
CA PRO A 104 -11.26 -8.72 9.05
C PRO A 104 -11.75 -10.05 8.51
N LEU A 105 -10.81 -10.90 8.09
CA LEU A 105 -11.10 -12.28 7.74
C LEU A 105 -11.62 -13.03 8.96
N ARG A 106 -12.61 -13.92 8.75
CA ARG A 106 -13.39 -14.54 9.83
C ARG A 106 -12.55 -15.40 10.80
N ASN A 107 -11.41 -15.93 10.34
CA ASN A 107 -10.58 -16.88 11.09
C ASN A 107 -9.08 -16.55 11.02
N ASP A 108 -8.72 -15.30 10.75
CA ASP A 108 -7.31 -14.96 10.52
C ASP A 108 -6.66 -14.38 11.77
N GLU A 109 -5.64 -15.09 12.27
CA GLU A 109 -4.80 -14.63 13.35
C GLU A 109 -3.63 -13.78 12.84
N GLU A 110 -3.50 -13.56 11.52
CA GLU A 110 -2.37 -12.84 10.94
C GLU A 110 -2.57 -11.32 10.94
N LYS A 111 -1.52 -10.61 11.35
CA LYS A 111 -1.64 -9.28 11.96
C LYS A 111 -0.88 -8.19 11.22
N GLU A 112 -0.24 -8.52 10.11
CA GLU A 112 0.68 -7.63 9.43
C GLU A 112 0.35 -7.51 7.94
N LEU A 113 0.18 -6.26 7.49
CA LEU A 113 -0.23 -5.95 6.11
C LEU A 113 0.74 -6.56 5.08
N MET A 114 2.05 -6.55 5.37
CA MET A 114 3.04 -7.20 4.51
C MET A 114 2.77 -8.68 4.35
N LYS A 115 2.55 -9.40 5.45
CA LYS A 115 2.32 -10.84 5.43
C LYS A 115 1.05 -11.19 4.66
N LEU A 116 -0.06 -10.50 4.96
CA LEU A 116 -1.32 -10.68 4.24
C LEU A 116 -1.18 -10.38 2.74
N THR A 117 -0.34 -9.42 2.36
CA THR A 117 -0.06 -9.11 0.95
C THR A 117 0.78 -10.20 0.29
N LEU A 118 1.83 -10.68 0.97
CA LEU A 118 2.70 -11.74 0.45
C LEU A 118 1.96 -13.07 0.26
N GLU A 119 1.00 -13.36 1.13
CA GLU A 119 0.13 -14.54 1.05
C GLU A 119 -1.09 -14.36 0.15
N GLU A 120 -1.28 -13.17 -0.43
CA GLU A 120 -2.41 -12.84 -1.29
C GLU A 120 -3.77 -13.00 -0.57
N ARG A 121 -3.81 -12.68 0.73
CA ARG A 121 -4.99 -12.83 1.61
C ARG A 121 -5.74 -11.53 1.88
N ILE A 122 -5.27 -10.41 1.33
CA ILE A 122 -5.97 -9.14 1.37
C ILE A 122 -6.65 -8.86 0.02
N ALA A 123 -7.88 -8.37 0.06
CA ALA A 123 -8.61 -7.89 -1.11
C ALA A 123 -8.80 -6.37 -1.00
N HIS A 124 -8.06 -5.60 -1.81
CA HIS A 124 -8.12 -4.13 -1.78
C HIS A 124 -8.79 -3.52 -3.04
N GLY A 125 -9.44 -4.34 -3.87
CA GLY A 125 -10.27 -3.88 -4.99
C GLY A 125 -9.52 -3.13 -6.10
N GLY A 126 -8.19 -3.22 -6.15
CA GLY A 126 -7.38 -2.52 -7.15
C GLY A 126 -7.45 -0.98 -7.09
N HIS A 127 -7.74 -0.38 -5.93
CA HIS A 127 -7.93 1.06 -5.81
C HIS A 127 -6.67 1.86 -6.21
N LYS A 128 -6.75 2.62 -7.32
CA LYS A 128 -5.59 3.28 -7.95
C LYS A 128 -4.87 4.28 -7.05
N VAL A 129 -5.62 5.05 -6.26
CA VAL A 129 -5.03 6.06 -5.36
C VAL A 129 -4.33 5.37 -4.19
N LEU A 130 -4.94 4.31 -3.63
CA LEU A 130 -4.32 3.54 -2.55
C LEU A 130 -3.05 2.86 -3.05
N ARG A 131 -3.10 2.24 -4.24
CA ARG A 131 -1.92 1.67 -4.91
C ARG A 131 -0.80 2.70 -5.09
N TRP A 132 -1.12 3.90 -5.56
CA TRP A 132 -0.15 4.98 -5.71
C TRP A 132 0.45 5.39 -4.35
N MET A 133 -0.39 5.57 -3.33
CA MET A 133 0.08 5.89 -1.98
C MET A 133 0.98 4.79 -1.39
N MET A 134 0.68 3.52 -1.65
CA MET A 134 1.51 2.39 -1.23
C MET A 134 2.89 2.38 -1.90
N ASP A 135 2.99 2.77 -3.18
CA ASP A 135 4.27 2.87 -3.91
C ASP A 135 5.16 4.03 -3.40
N ASN A 136 4.55 5.02 -2.73
CA ASN A 136 5.27 6.17 -2.18
C ASN A 136 5.89 5.91 -0.80
N VAL A 137 5.49 4.84 -0.10
CA VAL A 137 5.81 4.60 1.31
C VAL A 137 7.31 4.40 1.52
N TYR A 138 7.85 5.21 2.42
CA TYR A 138 9.11 4.97 3.11
C TYR A 138 8.85 4.39 4.50
N VAL A 139 9.62 3.38 4.89
CA VAL A 139 9.61 2.86 6.26
C VAL A 139 10.94 3.06 6.98
N ARG A 140 10.85 3.34 8.27
CA ARG A 140 11.97 3.35 9.20
C ARG A 140 11.74 2.31 10.28
N GLN A 141 12.82 1.66 10.71
CA GLN A 141 12.79 0.86 11.92
C GLN A 141 13.15 1.76 13.11
N ASP A 142 12.37 1.68 14.19
CA ASP A 142 12.71 2.36 15.44
C ASP A 142 13.70 1.53 16.29
N THR A 143 14.18 2.11 17.39
CA THR A 143 15.12 1.44 18.32
C THR A 143 14.53 0.20 18.99
N ALA A 144 13.20 0.07 19.03
CA ALA A 144 12.50 -1.09 19.57
C ALA A 144 12.28 -2.19 18.51
N GLY A 145 12.72 -1.97 17.27
CA GLY A 145 12.58 -2.91 16.17
C GLY A 145 11.27 -2.80 15.39
N ASN A 146 10.37 -1.89 15.76
CA ASN A 146 9.10 -1.71 15.04
C ASN A 146 9.32 -1.00 13.71
N ILE A 147 8.58 -1.43 12.69
CA ILE A 147 8.56 -0.80 11.38
C ILE A 147 7.48 0.29 11.39
N LYS A 148 7.86 1.53 11.08
CA LYS A 148 6.95 2.67 11.01
C LYS A 148 7.03 3.35 9.65
N MET A 149 5.87 3.67 9.08
CA MET A 149 5.77 4.51 7.89
C MET A 149 6.19 5.95 8.22
N ASP A 150 7.07 6.51 7.40
CA ASP A 150 7.62 7.86 7.59
C ASP A 150 7.06 8.80 6.52
N LYS A 151 6.15 9.68 6.93
CA LYS A 151 5.48 10.62 6.02
C LYS A 151 6.43 11.66 5.43
N GLU A 152 7.48 12.06 6.17
CA GLU A 152 8.43 13.09 5.72
C GLU A 152 9.43 12.56 4.72
N LYS A 153 9.84 11.29 4.86
CA LYS A 153 10.78 10.63 3.94
C LYS A 153 10.11 9.94 2.75
N SER A 154 8.79 9.77 2.80
CA SER A 154 8.02 9.21 1.69
C SER A 154 8.06 10.14 0.47
N THR A 155 7.96 9.57 -0.72
CA THR A 155 8.17 10.36 -1.96
C THR A 155 7.04 11.35 -2.20
N GLU A 156 5.82 10.96 -1.84
CA GLU A 156 4.57 11.72 -2.02
C GLU A 156 3.58 11.30 -0.91
N LYS A 157 2.30 11.67 -1.06
CA LYS A 157 1.21 11.34 -0.11
C LYS A 157 1.12 9.83 0.16
N ILE A 158 0.88 9.50 1.43
CA ILE A 158 0.76 8.12 1.95
C ILE A 158 -0.42 7.96 2.92
N ASP A 159 -1.32 8.94 2.99
CA ASP A 159 -2.36 9.04 4.02
C ASP A 159 -3.25 7.78 4.06
N ALA A 160 -3.65 7.26 2.90
CA ALA A 160 -4.43 6.02 2.84
C ALA A 160 -3.64 4.75 3.19
N ALA A 161 -2.33 4.73 2.96
CA ALA A 161 -1.50 3.62 3.39
C ALA A 161 -1.38 3.57 4.92
N VAL A 162 -1.19 4.74 5.55
CA VAL A 162 -1.13 4.88 7.01
C VAL A 162 -2.46 4.51 7.65
N ALA A 163 -3.57 5.07 7.14
CA ALA A 163 -4.92 4.72 7.56
C ALA A 163 -5.16 3.20 7.45
N THR A 164 -4.86 2.58 6.31
CA THR A 164 -5.05 1.12 6.15
C THR A 164 -4.31 0.30 7.21
N VAL A 165 -3.05 0.64 7.53
CA VAL A 165 -2.30 -0.08 8.57
C VAL A 165 -2.87 0.16 9.97
N MET A 166 -3.26 1.40 10.27
CA MET A 166 -3.87 1.74 11.55
C MET A 166 -5.22 1.03 11.76
N GLU A 167 -6.00 0.92 10.70
CA GLU A 167 -7.32 0.28 10.74
C GLU A 167 -7.18 -1.23 10.85
N LEU A 168 -6.16 -1.80 10.20
CA LEU A 168 -5.81 -3.20 10.37
C LEU A 168 -5.35 -3.47 11.81
N ASP A 169 -4.47 -2.66 12.38
CA ASP A 169 -4.06 -2.77 13.80
C ASP A 169 -5.26 -2.64 14.75
N ARG A 170 -6.15 -1.68 14.47
CA ARG A 170 -7.37 -1.49 15.26
C ARG A 170 -8.29 -2.70 15.15
N ALA A 171 -8.45 -3.24 13.95
CA ALA A 171 -9.21 -4.45 13.72
C ALA A 171 -8.67 -5.62 14.53
N ILE A 172 -7.34 -5.81 14.51
CA ILE A 172 -6.65 -6.88 15.24
C ILE A 172 -6.84 -6.75 16.75
N ARG A 173 -6.64 -5.56 17.31
CA ARG A 173 -6.72 -5.33 18.77
C ARG A 173 -8.14 -5.45 19.33
N ASN A 174 -9.15 -5.33 18.49
CA ASN A 174 -10.56 -5.35 18.90
C ASN A 174 -11.32 -6.57 18.36
N GLN A 175 -10.63 -7.55 17.77
CA GLN A 175 -11.28 -8.82 17.41
C GLN A 175 -11.94 -9.43 18.67
N GLY A 176 -13.27 -9.52 18.65
CA GLY A 176 -14.06 -10.04 19.78
C GLY A 176 -14.70 -8.97 20.69
N SER A 177 -14.60 -7.67 20.39
CA SER A 177 -15.41 -6.68 21.13
C SER A 177 -16.89 -6.79 20.73
N GLU A 178 -17.78 -6.99 21.72
CA GLU A 178 -19.22 -7.02 21.51
C GLU A 178 -19.78 -5.61 21.31
N GLY A 179 -19.65 -5.12 20.08
CA GLY A 179 -20.36 -3.95 19.59
C GLY A 179 -19.57 -2.65 19.56
N SER A 180 -20.10 -1.71 18.80
CA SER A 180 -19.60 -0.36 18.59
C SER A 180 -20.53 0.66 19.21
N VAL A 181 -19.99 1.81 19.63
CA VAL A 181 -20.80 2.96 20.06
C VAL A 181 -21.77 3.40 18.95
N TYR A 182 -21.47 3.07 17.69
CA TYR A 182 -22.32 3.35 16.54
C TYR A 182 -23.49 2.36 16.37
N ASP A 183 -23.47 1.20 17.03
CA ASP A 183 -24.55 0.21 16.88
C ASP A 183 -25.86 0.69 17.53
N GLY A 184 -25.74 1.38 18.68
CA GLY A 184 -26.89 1.99 19.35
C GLY A 184 -27.19 3.41 18.87
N ARG A 185 -26.16 4.21 18.62
CA ARG A 185 -26.29 5.65 18.33
C ARG A 185 -26.43 5.98 16.83
N GLY A 186 -26.00 5.07 15.96
CA GLY A 186 -25.78 5.35 14.54
C GLY A 186 -24.64 6.34 14.30
N ILE A 187 -24.37 6.63 13.03
CA ILE A 187 -23.45 7.71 12.62
C ILE A 187 -24.22 9.03 12.68
N LEU A 188 -23.76 9.95 13.53
CA LEU A 188 -24.32 11.31 13.60
C LEU A 188 -23.77 12.16 12.45
N VAL A 189 -24.63 12.51 11.49
CA VAL A 189 -24.29 13.38 10.36
C VAL A 189 -24.90 14.76 10.58
N PHE A 190 -24.07 15.78 10.75
CA PHE A 190 -24.52 17.17 10.84
C PHE A 190 -24.55 17.82 9.45
N LEU A 191 -25.74 17.89 8.85
CA LEU A 191 -25.93 18.62 7.59
C LEU A 191 -26.24 20.09 7.89
N ARG A 192 -25.35 20.99 7.47
CA ARG A 192 -25.65 22.43 7.48
C ARG A 192 -26.67 22.72 6.38
N LYS A 193 -27.90 23.07 6.75
CA LYS A 193 -28.91 23.54 5.81
C LYS A 193 -28.37 24.80 5.12
N LYS A 194 -28.25 24.78 3.78
CA LYS A 194 -28.04 26.01 3.00
C LYS A 194 -29.25 26.90 3.29
N THR A 195 -29.03 28.06 3.90
CA THR A 195 -30.06 29.09 3.98
C THR A 195 -30.41 29.48 2.55
N SER A 196 -31.62 29.12 2.10
CA SER A 196 -32.19 29.69 0.89
C SER A 196 -32.24 31.20 1.09
N LEU A 197 -31.57 31.94 0.22
CA LEU A 197 -31.83 33.37 0.06
C LEU A 197 -33.32 33.47 -0.27
N ALA A 198 -34.07 34.14 0.61
CA ALA A 198 -35.47 34.41 0.40
C ALA A 198 -35.60 35.28 -0.85
N ASP A 199 -36.41 34.82 -1.79
CA ASP A 199 -37.03 35.65 -2.80
C ASP A 199 -37.85 36.77 -2.14
N GLY A 200 -37.68 37.99 -2.64
CA GLY A 200 -38.52 39.15 -2.34
C GLY A 200 -37.72 40.45 -2.49
N GLU A 201 -38.14 41.47 -3.22
CA GLU A 201 -39.33 41.79 -4.02
C GLU A 201 -38.93 42.94 -4.97
N VAL A 202 -39.64 43.03 -6.10
CA VAL A 202 -39.97 44.18 -6.98
C VAL A 202 -39.04 45.41 -6.99
#